data_AF-A0A7D4QT79-F1
#
_entry.id   AF-A0A7D4QT79-F1
#
_cell.length_a   1.000
_cell.length_b   1.000
_cell.length_c   1.000
_cell.angle_alpha   90.00
_cell.angle_beta   90.00
_cell.angle_gamma   90.00
#
_symmetry.space_group_name_H-M   'P 1'
#
loop_
_entity.id
_entity.type
_entity.pdbx_description
1 polymer ?
#
loop_
_entity_poly.entity_id
_entity_poly.type
_entity_poly.pdbx_seq_one_letter_code
_entity_poly.pdbx_strand_id
1 'polypeptide(L)'
;MKKGTNNPLKSIAYNCRRATLLIEKKQSVSLSLREKLELKIHLAGCSICRTYERQSILISQMMHRLFNNKPTGELRLDPDFKAAMQKKIEEKLSDESH
;
A
#
# COMPACT_ATOMS: atom_id res chain seq x y z
N MET A 1 -20.34 14.25 33.15
CA MET A 1 -19.61 13.50 32.10
C MET A 1 -20.34 12.19 31.77
N LYS A 2 -20.88 12.01 30.57
CA LYS A 2 -21.47 10.73 30.15
C LYS A 2 -20.38 9.91 29.46
N LYS A 3 -19.86 8.87 30.12
CA LYS A 3 -18.96 7.87 29.52
C LYS A 3 -19.76 7.11 28.47
N GLY A 4 -19.58 7.46 27.20
CA GLY A 4 -20.16 6.75 26.06
C GLY A 4 -19.56 5.35 25.96
N THR A 5 -20.42 4.36 25.78
CA THR A 5 -20.03 2.97 25.53
C THR A 5 -19.18 2.89 24.26
N ASN A 6 -17.90 2.53 24.40
CA ASN A 6 -16.97 2.37 23.28
C ASN A 6 -17.30 1.06 22.53
N ASN A 7 -18.34 1.06 21.70
CA ASN A 7 -18.59 -0.05 20.79
C ASN A 7 -17.59 0.01 19.62
N PRO A 8 -16.68 -0.97 19.47
CA PRO A 8 -15.67 -0.97 18.42
C PRO A 8 -16.26 -1.00 17.00
N LEU A 9 -17.46 -1.57 16.82
CA LEU A 9 -18.13 -1.59 15.52
C LEU A 9 -18.58 -0.19 15.09
N LYS A 10 -19.00 0.63 16.06
CA LYS A 10 -19.42 2.02 15.81
C LYS A 10 -18.22 2.89 15.41
N SER A 11 -17.07 2.71 16.07
CA SER A 11 -15.87 3.47 15.71
C SER A 11 -15.33 3.09 14.33
N ILE A 12 -15.49 1.85 13.89
CA ILE A 12 -15.15 1.40 12.53
C ILE A 12 -16.13 2.01 11.49
N ALA A 13 -17.43 1.89 11.74
CA ALA A 13 -18.47 2.31 10.79
C ALA A 13 -18.42 3.82 10.47
N TYR A 14 -18.07 4.66 11.44
CA TYR A 14 -18.10 6.13 11.29
C TYR A 14 -16.71 6.77 11.17
N ASN A 15 -15.70 6.03 10.74
CA ASN A 15 -14.32 6.53 10.60
C ASN A 15 -13.80 6.44 9.16
N CYS A 16 -14.23 7.39 8.32
CA CYS A 16 -13.78 7.47 6.92
C CYS A 16 -12.26 7.59 6.80
N ARG A 17 -11.59 8.27 7.74
CA ARG A 17 -10.12 8.43 7.74
C ARG A 17 -9.40 7.09 7.85
N ARG A 18 -9.89 6.19 8.71
CA ARG A 18 -9.35 4.83 8.81
C ARG A 18 -9.66 4.02 7.54
N ALA A 19 -10.86 4.17 6.98
CA ALA A 19 -11.24 3.46 5.77
C ALA A 19 -10.37 3.84 4.56
N THR A 20 -10.17 5.14 4.31
CA THR A 20 -9.31 5.60 3.21
C THR A 20 -7.87 5.14 3.39
N LEU A 21 -7.33 5.16 4.61
CA LEU A 21 -6.01 4.59 4.90
C LEU A 21 -5.92 3.10 4.52
N LEU A 22 -6.93 2.29 4.88
CA LEU A 22 -6.94 0.86 4.55
C LEU A 22 -7.13 0.61 3.04
N ILE A 23 -7.86 1.49 2.34
CA ILE A 23 -8.02 1.46 0.88
C ILE A 23 -6.70 1.74 0.16
N GLU A 24 -5.90 2.69 0.62
CA GLU A 24 -4.58 2.95 0.06
C GLU A 24 -3.61 1.83 0.43
N LYS A 25 -3.62 1.40 1.69
CA LYS A 25 -2.75 0.31 2.16
C LYS A 25 -2.94 -0.95 1.33
N LYS A 26 -4.18 -1.37 1.06
CA LYS A 26 -4.46 -2.61 0.31
C LYS A 26 -3.99 -2.59 -1.15
N GLN A 27 -3.70 -1.42 -1.71
CA GLN A 27 -3.18 -1.27 -3.07
C GLN A 27 -1.65 -1.40 -3.12
N SER A 28 -0.96 -1.09 -2.02
CA SER A 28 0.50 -1.20 -1.93
C SER A 28 0.95 -2.51 -1.28
N VAL A 29 0.22 -2.97 -0.27
CA VAL A 29 0.55 -4.16 0.54
C VAL A 29 -0.71 -4.90 0.97
N SER A 30 -0.59 -6.14 1.41
CA SER A 30 -1.74 -6.90 1.91
C SER A 30 -2.25 -6.34 3.26
N LEU A 31 -3.58 -6.37 3.44
CA LEU A 31 -4.20 -6.09 4.74
C LEU A 31 -4.18 -7.34 5.63
N SER A 32 -4.04 -7.13 6.94
CA SER A 32 -4.32 -8.18 7.93
C SER A 32 -5.80 -8.58 7.92
N LEU A 33 -6.13 -9.75 8.46
CA LEU A 33 -7.51 -10.25 8.52
C LEU A 33 -8.44 -9.27 9.26
N ARG A 34 -7.95 -8.69 10.35
CA ARG A 34 -8.68 -7.67 11.11
C ARG A 34 -8.94 -6.42 10.27
N GLU A 35 -7.93 -5.92 9.57
CA GLU A 35 -8.07 -4.74 8.71
C GLU A 35 -9.04 -4.98 7.54
N LYS A 36 -9.02 -6.19 6.95
CA LYS A 36 -10.00 -6.56 5.92
C LYS A 36 -11.43 -6.51 6.45
N LEU A 37 -11.65 -7.03 7.67
CA LEU A 37 -12.96 -6.98 8.31
C LEU A 37 -13.39 -5.55 8.64
N GLU A 38 -12.50 -4.73 9.22
CA GLU A 38 -12.72 -3.31 9.51
C GLU A 38 -13.18 -2.57 8.24
N LEU A 39 -12.41 -2.73 7.16
CA LEU A 39 -12.73 -2.08 5.89
C LEU A 39 -14.05 -2.57 5.30
N LYS A 40 -14.34 -3.88 5.37
CA LYS A 40 -15.61 -4.46 4.88
C LYS A 40 -16.81 -3.88 5.62
N ILE A 41 -16.74 -3.74 6.94
CA ILE A 41 -17.81 -3.15 7.76
C ILE A 41 -18.06 -1.70 7.34
N HIS A 42 -17.00 -0.90 7.20
CA HIS A 42 -17.14 0.49 6.80
C HIS A 42 -17.74 0.64 5.39
N LEU A 43 -17.22 -0.12 4.43
CA LEU A 43 -17.67 -0.08 3.03
C LEU A 43 -19.09 -0.60 2.84
N ALA A 44 -19.64 -1.39 3.77
CA ALA A 44 -21.05 -1.76 3.73
C ALA A 44 -21.97 -0.53 3.94
N GLY A 45 -21.58 0.41 4.80
CA GLY A 45 -22.41 1.56 5.19
C GLY A 45 -22.07 2.88 4.49
N CYS A 46 -20.85 3.06 3.97
CA CYS A 46 -20.40 4.35 3.44
C CYS A 46 -20.25 4.32 1.91
N SER A 47 -21.20 4.93 1.19
CA SER A 47 -21.17 5.05 -0.29
C SER A 47 -19.98 5.88 -0.79
N ILE A 48 -19.62 6.94 -0.07
CA ILE A 48 -18.52 7.84 -0.42
C ILE A 48 -17.19 7.07 -0.45
N CYS A 49 -16.92 6.25 0.58
CA CYS A 49 -15.70 5.45 0.61
C CYS A 49 -15.67 4.34 -0.44
N ARG A 50 -16.83 3.78 -0.86
CA ARG A 50 -16.91 2.86 -2.01
C ARG A 50 -16.54 3.57 -3.32
N THR A 51 -17.02 4.79 -3.51
CA THR A 51 -16.68 5.59 -4.70
C THR A 51 -15.20 5.95 -4.70
N TYR A 52 -14.68 6.42 -3.55
CA TYR A 52 -13.26 6.71 -3.36
C TYR A 52 -12.39 5.48 -3.69
N GLU A 53 -12.75 4.30 -3.20
CA GLU A 53 -12.02 3.06 -3.49
C GLU A 53 -11.89 2.78 -4.99
N ARG A 54 -12.99 2.92 -5.74
CA ARG A 54 -12.98 2.73 -7.20
C ARG A 54 -12.12 3.77 -7.90
N GLN A 55 -12.22 5.03 -7.49
CA GLN A 55 -11.43 6.13 -8.04
C GLN A 55 -9.93 5.93 -7.77
N SER A 56 -9.56 5.56 -6.55
CA SER A 56 -8.18 5.33 -6.16
C SER A 56 -7.56 4.17 -6.97
N ILE A 57 -8.28 3.06 -7.14
CA ILE A 57 -7.83 1.94 -8.00
C ILE A 57 -7.63 2.40 -9.45
N LEU A 58 -8.55 3.19 -10.00
CA LEU A 58 -8.44 3.70 -11.36
C LEU A 58 -7.23 4.61 -11.53
N ILE A 59 -6.98 5.52 -10.58
CA ILE A 59 -5.80 6.40 -10.58
C ILE A 59 -4.52 5.57 -10.54
N SER A 60 -4.43 4.59 -9.63
CA SER A 60 -3.27 3.70 -9.51
C SER A 60 -2.99 2.95 -10.82
N GLN A 61 -4.04 2.44 -11.48
CA GLN A 61 -3.90 1.78 -12.78
C GLN A 61 -3.44 2.74 -13.88
N MET A 62 -3.97 3.96 -13.91
CA MET A 62 -3.52 4.99 -14.87
C MET A 62 -2.06 5.33 -14.66
N MET A 63 -1.62 5.52 -13.41
CA MET A 63 -0.22 5.77 -13.10
C MET A 63 0.68 4.62 -13.54
N HIS A 64 0.29 3.37 -13.25
CA HIS A 64 1.03 2.22 -13.75
C HIS A 64 1.15 2.21 -15.27
N ARG A 65 0.12 2.61 -16.03
CA ARG A 65 0.21 2.68 -17.50
C ARG A 65 1.14 3.80 -17.98
N LEU A 66 1.10 4.96 -17.33
CA LEU A 66 1.97 6.08 -17.67
C LEU A 66 3.45 5.75 -17.44
N PHE A 67 3.76 5.08 -16.32
CA PHE A 67 5.14 4.74 -15.95
C PHE A 67 5.63 3.39 -16.46
N ASN A 68 4.74 2.43 -16.81
CA ASN A 68 5.10 1.15 -17.43
C ASN A 68 5.09 1.20 -18.97
N ASN A 69 5.06 2.38 -19.59
CA ASN A 69 5.57 2.53 -20.95
C ASN A 69 7.07 2.24 -20.89
N LYS A 70 7.42 0.95 -20.92
CA LYS A 70 8.80 0.50 -21.03
C LYS A 70 9.37 1.21 -22.26
N PRO A 71 10.51 1.92 -22.15
CA PRO A 71 11.24 2.26 -23.35
C PRO A 71 11.41 0.96 -24.14
N THR A 72 11.27 1.01 -25.45
CA THR A 72 11.43 -0.14 -26.37
C THR A 72 12.84 -0.75 -26.34
N GLY A 73 13.71 -0.29 -25.44
CA GLY A 73 15.01 -0.86 -25.13
C GLY A 73 14.98 -1.73 -23.87
N GLU A 74 15.88 -2.71 -23.85
CA GLU A 74 16.16 -3.55 -22.69
C GLU A 74 16.37 -2.67 -21.45
N LEU A 75 15.53 -2.83 -20.43
CA LEU A 75 15.65 -2.09 -19.17
C LEU A 75 16.91 -2.60 -18.43
N ARG A 76 18.08 -2.03 -18.76
CA ARG A 76 19.36 -2.41 -18.15
C ARG A 76 19.66 -1.46 -17.01
N LEU A 77 20.07 -2.02 -15.87
CA LEU A 77 20.74 -1.24 -14.84
C LEU A 77 22.01 -0.64 -15.43
N ASP A 78 22.29 0.60 -15.07
CA ASP A 78 23.56 1.24 -15.38
C ASP A 78 24.73 0.33 -14.94
N PRO A 79 25.71 0.05 -15.81
CA PRO A 79 26.80 -0.89 -15.51
C PRO A 79 27.58 -0.50 -14.26
N ASP A 80 27.81 0.80 -14.06
CA ASP A 80 28.59 1.31 -12.93
C ASP A 80 27.79 1.14 -11.63
N PHE A 81 26.48 1.40 -11.69
CA PHE A 81 25.58 1.15 -10.56
C PHE A 81 25.53 -0.34 -10.18
N LYS A 82 25.50 -1.24 -11.17
CA LYS A 82 25.56 -2.70 -10.93
C LYS A 82 26.88 -3.10 -10.26
N ALA A 83 28.01 -2.62 -10.76
CA ALA A 83 29.33 -2.91 -10.20
C ALA A 83 29.47 -2.39 -8.76
N ALA A 84 29.02 -1.16 -8.50
CA ALA A 84 29.04 -0.57 -7.16
C ALA A 84 28.18 -1.36 -6.16
N MET A 85 27.02 -1.87 -6.61
CA MET A 85 26.15 -2.69 -5.76
C MET A 85 26.78 -4.05 -5.46
N GLN A 86 27.39 -4.68 -6.46
CA GLN A 86 28.04 -5.98 -6.32
C GLN A 86 29.22 -5.91 -5.35
N LYS A 87 30.05 -4.86 -5.45
CA LYS A 87 31.14 -4.60 -4.50
C LYS A 87 30.65 -4.47 -3.06
N LYS A 88 29.55 -3.73 -2.83
CA LYS A 88 28.97 -3.58 -1.49
C LYS A 88 28.46 -4.90 -0.90
N ILE A 89 27.95 -5.80 -1.73
CA ILE A 89 27.50 -7.12 -1.29
C ILE A 89 28.71 -7.97 -0.89
N GLU A 90 29.77 -7.97 -1.70
CA GLU A 90 31.01 -8.71 -1.43
C GLU A 90 31.69 -8.23 -0.14
N GLU A 91 31.80 -6.91 0.06
CA GLU A 91 32.33 -6.31 1.30
C GLU A 91 31.55 -6.78 2.54
N LYS A 92 30.21 -6.85 2.44
CA LYS A 92 29.36 -7.29 3.56
C LYS A 92 29.46 -8.78 3.84
N LEU A 93 29.57 -9.61 2.81
CA LEU A 93 29.77 -11.05 2.96
C LEU A 93 31.16 -11.39 3.53
N SER A 94 32.18 -10.58 3.23
CA SER A 94 33.50 -10.75 3.85
C SER A 94 33.50 -10.34 5.33
N ASP A 95 32.76 -9.29 5.71
CA ASP A 95 32.67 -8.84 7.11
C ASP A 95 31.91 -9.83 8.03
N GLU A 96 30.98 -10.64 7.50
CA GLU A 96 30.24 -11.65 8.28
C GLU A 96 31.01 -12.98 8.47
N SER A 97 32.24 -13.08 7.94
CA SER A 97 33.09 -14.27 8.05
C SER A 97 34.19 -14.18 9.12
N HIS A 98 34.06 -13.23 10.06
CA HIS A 98 34.83 -13.10 11.29
C HIS A 98 33.90 -13.02 12.51
#